data_AF-A0A8J3NNS2-F1
#
_entry.id   AF-A0A8J3NNS2-F1
#
_cell.length_a   1.000
_cell.length_b   1.000
_cell.length_c   1.000
_cell.angle_alpha   90.00
_cell.angle_beta   90.00
_cell.angle_gamma   90.00
#
_symmetry.space_group_name_H-M   'P 1'
#
loop_
_entity.id
_entity.type
_entity.pdbx_description
1 polymer ?
#
loop_
_entity_poly.entity_id
_entity_poly.type
_entity_poly.pdbx_seq_one_letter_code
_entity_poly.pdbx_strand_id
1 'polypeptide(L)'
;MSAMTASPLRHAVPGSGRTRTHNAPRPTPVRAALALAGVLTLALLGTAACGKKGGDPQTSSSANTVLTTGPSASTDPSALPSGSATAAPKPSATGGGDKPVSFPTSAKDYGLATLAAWASGSKSRLDLYANQAAVAQFMGHGKPNSQWTNLNCEAQGGTHTACNYRNAHGDDARLAMENTELGHPTATTDVFINRTQYGLTADQYVSDFIAAWQDRNKQRMTRYSTSSIASAFLGKTAPTGSQVQSPTKSGSNWIVQVTGLPLGSGNWTFTVSASKLGGGNAITAGKAD
;
A
#
# COMPACT_ATOMS: atom_id res chain seq x y z
N MET A 1 -42.06 32.79 28.45
CA MET A 1 -41.09 33.34 27.48
C MET A 1 -39.83 33.66 28.25
N SER A 2 -38.87 32.73 28.27
CA SER A 2 -37.64 32.84 29.07
C SER A 2 -36.48 33.21 28.15
N ALA A 3 -35.84 34.34 28.44
CA ALA A 3 -34.65 34.81 27.74
C ALA A 3 -33.42 34.03 28.24
N MET A 4 -32.68 33.40 27.31
CA MET A 4 -31.35 32.87 27.57
C MET A 4 -30.31 33.79 26.93
N THR A 5 -29.52 34.42 27.78
CA THR A 5 -28.41 35.31 27.46
C THR A 5 -27.17 34.45 27.15
N ALA A 6 -26.62 34.56 25.94
CA ALA A 6 -25.40 33.86 25.54
C ALA A 6 -24.16 34.72 25.84
N SER A 7 -23.17 34.10 26.51
CA SER A 7 -21.87 34.70 26.85
C SER A 7 -20.94 34.82 25.63
N PRO A 8 -20.09 35.87 25.55
CA PRO A 8 -19.12 36.03 24.48
C PRO A 8 -17.85 35.19 24.69
N LEU A 9 -17.44 34.50 23.62
CA LEU A 9 -16.15 33.82 23.49
C LEU A 9 -14.99 34.82 23.54
N ARG A 10 -14.08 34.62 24.50
CA ARG A 10 -12.81 35.36 24.57
C ARG A 10 -11.79 34.78 23.59
N HIS A 11 -11.19 35.66 22.79
CA HIS A 11 -10.00 35.40 22.00
C HIS A 11 -8.79 35.11 22.90
N ALA A 12 -8.08 34.02 22.62
CA ALA A 12 -6.77 33.72 23.17
C ALA A 12 -5.67 33.96 22.11
N VAL A 13 -4.67 34.72 22.54
CA VAL A 13 -3.46 35.18 21.84
C VAL A 13 -2.53 34.00 21.50
N PRO A 14 -1.77 34.04 20.38
CA PRO A 14 -0.76 33.04 20.08
C PRO A 14 0.49 33.22 20.96
N GLY A 15 0.74 32.24 21.84
CA GLY A 15 1.96 32.16 22.64
C GLY A 15 3.12 31.56 21.85
N SER A 16 4.17 32.34 21.67
CA SER A 16 5.51 31.94 21.28
C SER A 16 6.15 31.00 22.32
N GLY A 17 6.62 29.81 21.91
CA GLY A 17 7.28 28.89 22.83
C GLY A 17 7.96 27.67 22.22
N ARG A 18 9.30 27.73 22.20
CA ARG A 18 10.26 26.63 22.47
C ARG A 18 10.33 25.44 21.51
N THR A 19 11.37 25.48 20.66
CA THR A 19 12.10 24.30 20.17
C THR A 19 12.55 23.43 21.35
N ARG A 20 11.96 22.24 21.47
CA ARG A 20 12.34 21.21 22.44
C ARG A 20 12.84 19.99 21.66
N THR A 21 14.16 19.86 21.58
CA THR A 21 14.84 18.65 21.13
C THR A 21 14.58 17.52 22.13
N HIS A 22 13.68 16.60 21.80
CA HIS A 22 13.54 15.33 22.51
C HIS A 22 14.31 14.25 21.75
N ASN A 23 15.54 13.99 22.22
CA ASN A 23 16.20 12.70 22.05
C ASN A 23 15.42 11.68 22.88
N ALA A 24 14.67 10.80 22.22
CA ALA A 24 14.15 9.59 22.84
C ALA A 24 14.99 8.39 22.35
N PRO A 25 15.55 7.57 23.25
CA PRO A 25 16.24 6.33 22.87
C PRO A 25 15.21 5.33 22.32
N ARG A 26 15.44 4.83 21.10
CA ARG A 26 14.65 3.74 20.52
C ARG A 26 14.94 2.44 21.30
N PRO A 27 13.91 1.67 21.69
CA PRO A 27 14.11 0.32 22.22
C PRO A 27 14.62 -0.60 21.11
N THR A 28 15.80 -1.17 21.33
CA THR A 28 16.41 -2.20 20.49
C THR A 28 15.62 -3.51 20.59
N PRO A 29 15.26 -4.18 19.47
CA PRO A 29 14.81 -5.55 19.53
C PRO A 29 15.99 -6.45 19.92
N VAL A 30 15.81 -7.18 21.03
CA VAL A 30 16.74 -8.23 21.48
C VAL A 30 16.74 -9.34 20.44
N ARG A 31 17.72 -9.31 19.54
CA ARG A 31 18.09 -10.47 18.72
C ARG A 31 19.16 -11.23 19.49
N ALA A 32 18.86 -12.47 19.86
CA ALA A 32 19.83 -13.42 20.35
C ALA A 32 20.93 -13.61 19.28
N ALA A 33 22.12 -13.08 19.58
CA ALA A 33 23.30 -13.22 18.74
C ALA A 33 24.08 -14.46 19.19
N LEU A 34 24.27 -15.41 18.27
CA LEU A 34 25.36 -16.37 18.36
C LEU A 34 26.68 -15.59 18.20
N ALA A 35 27.54 -15.70 19.20
CA ALA A 35 28.88 -15.12 19.19
C ALA A 35 29.80 -15.87 18.22
N LEU A 36 30.33 -15.18 17.23
CA LEU A 36 31.56 -15.56 16.54
C LEU A 36 32.59 -14.47 16.84
N ALA A 37 33.51 -14.81 17.73
CA ALA A 37 34.73 -14.06 17.99
C ALA A 37 35.66 -14.18 16.77
N GLY A 38 36.29 -13.09 16.35
CA GLY A 38 37.29 -13.19 15.28
C GLY A 38 37.84 -11.89 14.72
N VAL A 39 38.82 -11.33 15.43
CA VAL A 39 39.99 -10.58 14.94
C VAL A 39 39.79 -9.15 14.39
N LEU A 40 40.17 -8.24 15.29
CA LEU A 40 40.63 -6.86 15.12
C LEU A 40 41.85 -6.78 14.17
N THR A 41 41.80 -5.92 13.15
CA THR A 41 43.01 -5.29 12.57
C THR A 41 42.77 -3.80 12.32
N LEU A 42 43.52 -3.00 13.09
CA LEU A 42 43.71 -1.57 12.92
C LEU A 42 44.68 -1.33 11.74
N ALA A 43 44.32 -0.43 10.83
CA ALA A 43 45.30 0.25 9.98
C ALA A 43 44.91 1.73 9.83
N LEU A 44 45.81 2.56 10.31
CA LEU A 44 45.75 4.01 10.41
C LEU A 44 46.26 4.69 9.11
N LEU A 45 45.88 5.98 9.00
CA LEU A 45 46.58 7.11 8.36
C LEU A 45 46.42 7.34 6.85
N GLY A 46 45.91 8.53 6.54
CA GLY A 46 45.94 9.18 5.23
C GLY A 46 45.33 10.59 5.30
N THR A 47 46.09 11.56 5.82
CA THR A 47 45.75 12.98 5.85
C THR A 47 46.00 13.68 4.51
N ALA A 48 45.28 14.79 4.31
CA ALA A 48 45.56 15.95 3.46
C ALA A 48 45.04 15.94 2.00
N ALA A 49 44.02 16.76 1.75
CA ALA A 49 44.09 17.82 0.74
C ALA A 49 42.98 18.88 1.00
N CYS A 50 43.40 20.03 1.52
CA CYS A 50 42.63 21.26 1.48
C CYS A 50 42.56 21.75 0.02
N GLY A 51 41.34 21.84 -0.53
CA GLY A 51 41.06 22.38 -1.86
C GLY A 51 39.94 23.40 -1.77
N LYS A 52 40.33 24.67 -1.79
CA LYS A 52 39.55 25.90 -1.60
C LYS A 52 38.64 26.19 -2.80
N LYS A 53 37.55 26.92 -2.51
CA LYS A 53 37.05 28.10 -3.25
C LYS A 53 35.77 27.92 -4.10
N GLY A 54 34.69 28.48 -3.56
CA GLY A 54 33.88 29.50 -4.24
C GLY A 54 32.77 29.03 -5.17
N GLY A 55 31.53 29.07 -4.68
CA GLY A 55 30.32 28.96 -5.49
C GLY A 55 29.11 29.26 -4.62
N ASP A 56 28.71 30.53 -4.62
CA ASP A 56 27.54 31.06 -3.91
C ASP A 56 26.22 30.39 -4.35
N PRO A 57 25.17 30.45 -3.49
CA PRO A 57 23.95 29.67 -3.66
C PRO A 57 23.06 30.25 -4.77
N GLN A 58 22.72 29.43 -5.76
CA GLN A 58 21.65 29.76 -6.70
C GLN A 58 20.28 29.48 -6.04
N THR A 59 19.72 30.54 -5.48
CA THR A 59 18.30 30.68 -5.15
C THR A 59 17.47 30.55 -6.42
N SER A 60 16.68 29.48 -6.53
CA SER A 60 15.61 29.38 -7.52
C SER A 60 14.26 29.62 -6.84
N SER A 61 13.78 30.84 -7.07
CA SER A 61 12.41 31.32 -7.20
C SER A 61 11.28 30.52 -6.53
N SER A 62 10.78 31.08 -5.43
CA SER A 62 9.41 30.86 -4.96
C SER A 62 8.42 31.40 -6.00
N ALA A 63 7.54 30.56 -6.52
CA ALA A 63 6.39 31.00 -7.28
C ALA A 63 5.37 31.63 -6.32
N ASN A 64 5.16 32.93 -6.44
CA ASN A 64 4.03 33.64 -5.87
C ASN A 64 2.74 33.12 -6.52
N THR A 65 1.96 32.31 -5.80
CA THR A 65 0.55 32.10 -6.14
C THR A 65 -0.23 33.29 -5.61
N VAL A 66 -0.68 34.14 -6.53
CA VAL A 66 -1.64 35.22 -6.27
C VAL A 66 -2.95 34.59 -5.78
N LEU A 67 -3.32 34.85 -4.53
CA LEU A 67 -4.68 34.64 -4.04
C LEU A 67 -5.59 35.69 -4.70
N THR A 68 -6.43 35.26 -5.63
CA THR A 68 -7.57 36.05 -6.09
C THR A 68 -8.66 35.98 -5.04
N THR A 69 -8.88 37.07 -4.32
CA THR A 69 -10.06 37.32 -3.49
C THR A 69 -11.28 37.51 -4.38
N GLY A 70 -12.14 36.49 -4.45
CA GLY A 70 -13.46 36.54 -5.09
C GLY A 70 -14.58 36.87 -4.10
N PRO A 71 -15.66 37.54 -4.54
CA PRO A 71 -16.54 38.34 -3.70
C PRO A 71 -17.50 37.53 -2.83
N SER A 72 -17.79 38.09 -1.65
CA SER A 72 -18.98 37.79 -0.85
C SER A 72 -20.25 37.91 -1.72
N ALA A 73 -21.00 36.81 -1.82
CA ALA A 73 -22.37 36.84 -2.30
C ALA A 73 -23.30 36.42 -1.17
N SER A 74 -24.14 37.40 -0.83
CA SER A 74 -25.33 37.47 -0.03
C SER A 74 -26.04 36.16 0.37
N THR A 75 -26.41 36.17 1.64
CA THR A 75 -27.55 35.50 2.28
C THR A 75 -28.85 35.66 1.50
N ASP A 76 -29.52 34.54 1.22
CA ASP A 76 -30.97 34.50 1.00
C ASP A 76 -31.55 33.24 1.67
N PRO A 77 -32.51 33.36 2.60
CA PRO A 77 -33.13 32.22 3.27
C PRO A 77 -34.27 31.65 2.42
N SER A 78 -33.95 30.68 1.56
CA SER A 78 -34.98 29.95 0.81
C SER A 78 -35.68 28.92 1.70
N ALA A 79 -36.99 29.10 1.82
CA ALA A 79 -37.91 28.35 2.65
C ALA A 79 -37.86 26.83 2.42
N LEU A 80 -37.96 26.09 3.53
CA LEU A 80 -38.12 24.64 3.59
C LEU A 80 -39.48 24.22 3.00
N PRO A 81 -39.55 23.39 1.95
CA PRO A 81 -40.78 22.68 1.62
C PRO A 81 -41.01 21.59 2.67
N SER A 82 -42.00 21.83 3.53
CA SER A 82 -42.65 20.81 4.34
C SER A 82 -43.40 19.87 3.40
N GLY A 83 -42.79 18.74 3.05
CA GLY A 83 -43.30 17.83 2.03
C GLY A 83 -43.17 16.36 2.40
N SER A 84 -44.30 15.79 2.79
CA SER A 84 -44.71 14.38 2.66
C SER A 84 -43.78 13.28 3.17
N ALA A 85 -44.24 12.63 4.26
CA ALA A 85 -43.80 11.32 4.69
C ALA A 85 -43.77 10.35 3.50
N THR A 86 -42.56 10.07 3.01
CA THR A 86 -42.34 9.05 2.00
C THR A 86 -42.60 7.71 2.68
N ALA A 87 -43.66 7.04 2.26
CA ALA A 87 -43.99 5.70 2.73
C ALA A 87 -42.76 4.80 2.56
N ALA A 88 -42.30 4.20 3.67
CA ALA A 88 -41.22 3.24 3.63
C ALA A 88 -41.60 2.12 2.64
N PRO A 89 -40.80 1.88 1.59
CA PRO A 89 -41.07 0.80 0.65
C PRO A 89 -41.09 -0.51 1.42
N LYS A 90 -42.27 -1.16 1.45
CA LYS A 90 -42.45 -2.49 2.02
C LYS A 90 -41.58 -3.44 1.19
N PRO A 91 -40.62 -4.17 1.77
CA PRO A 91 -39.79 -5.10 1.01
C PRO A 91 -40.71 -6.17 0.39
N SER A 92 -40.75 -6.21 -0.94
CA SER A 92 -41.40 -7.29 -1.69
C SER A 92 -40.73 -8.60 -1.31
N ALA A 93 -41.46 -9.45 -0.60
CA ALA A 93 -41.07 -10.80 -0.27
C ALA A 93 -41.11 -11.66 -1.54
N THR A 94 -40.05 -11.62 -2.35
CA THR A 94 -39.81 -12.65 -3.36
C THR A 94 -39.33 -13.89 -2.63
N GLY A 95 -40.27 -14.80 -2.37
CA GLY A 95 -40.05 -16.09 -1.74
C GLY A 95 -39.17 -17.00 -2.59
N GLY A 96 -37.85 -16.88 -2.42
CA GLY A 96 -36.92 -18.00 -2.50
C GLY A 96 -36.41 -18.22 -1.08
N GLY A 97 -36.40 -19.46 -0.61
CA GLY A 97 -35.91 -19.81 0.74
C GLY A 97 -34.40 -19.58 0.87
N ASP A 98 -33.97 -18.33 0.85
CA ASP A 98 -32.58 -17.95 1.05
C ASP A 98 -32.23 -18.27 2.50
N LYS A 99 -31.38 -19.29 2.65
CA LYS A 99 -30.80 -19.62 3.95
C LYS A 99 -30.22 -18.33 4.54
N PRO A 100 -30.50 -18.02 5.83
CA PRO A 100 -29.94 -16.85 6.48
C PRO A 100 -28.43 -16.80 6.25
N VAL A 101 -27.93 -15.68 5.72
CA VAL A 101 -26.49 -15.49 5.54
C VAL A 101 -25.86 -15.44 6.92
N SER A 102 -25.03 -16.45 7.23
CA SER A 102 -24.21 -16.45 8.44
C SER A 102 -22.91 -15.71 8.16
N PHE A 103 -22.57 -14.76 9.03
CA PHE A 103 -21.35 -13.96 8.93
C PHE A 103 -20.27 -14.55 9.84
N PRO A 104 -19.00 -14.64 9.38
CA PRO A 104 -17.91 -15.09 10.24
C PRO A 104 -17.73 -14.16 11.44
N THR A 105 -17.35 -14.71 12.59
CA THR A 105 -17.08 -13.92 13.80
C THR A 105 -15.60 -13.59 13.99
N SER A 106 -14.71 -14.16 13.18
CA SER A 106 -13.28 -13.86 13.19
C SER A 106 -12.94 -12.89 12.05
N ALA A 107 -12.06 -11.90 12.31
CA ALA A 107 -11.62 -10.96 11.28
C ALA A 107 -10.96 -11.68 10.09
N LYS A 108 -10.15 -12.71 10.35
CA LYS A 108 -9.51 -13.52 9.32
C LYS A 108 -10.54 -14.08 8.33
N ASP A 109 -11.55 -14.78 8.84
CA ASP A 109 -12.54 -15.48 8.01
C ASP A 109 -13.54 -14.50 7.39
N TYR A 110 -13.84 -13.40 8.09
CA TYR A 110 -14.67 -12.32 7.56
C TYR A 110 -14.02 -11.67 6.32
N GLY A 111 -12.73 -11.35 6.39
CA GLY A 111 -12.03 -10.79 5.24
C GLY A 111 -11.90 -11.79 4.08
N LEU A 112 -11.75 -13.10 4.33
CA LEU A 112 -11.81 -14.11 3.25
C LEU A 112 -13.19 -14.17 2.59
N ALA A 113 -14.27 -14.11 3.38
CA ALA A 113 -15.63 -14.06 2.85
C ALA A 113 -15.87 -12.78 2.04
N THR A 114 -15.35 -11.63 2.50
CA THR A 114 -15.40 -10.35 1.80
C THR A 114 -14.67 -10.43 0.44
N LEU A 115 -13.45 -10.96 0.44
CA LEU A 115 -12.65 -11.14 -0.78
C LEU A 115 -13.30 -12.15 -1.76
N ALA A 116 -13.95 -13.20 -1.25
CA ALA A 116 -14.72 -14.13 -2.07
C ALA A 116 -15.95 -13.47 -2.70
N ALA A 117 -16.65 -12.60 -1.95
CA ALA A 117 -17.75 -11.80 -2.48
C ALA A 117 -17.27 -10.86 -3.59
N TRP A 118 -16.17 -10.15 -3.38
CA TRP A 118 -15.55 -9.30 -4.41
C TRP A 118 -15.11 -10.11 -5.65
N ALA A 119 -14.45 -11.25 -5.44
CA ALA A 119 -14.03 -12.15 -6.51
C ALA A 119 -15.19 -12.78 -7.30
N SER A 120 -16.42 -12.78 -6.77
CA SER A 120 -17.61 -13.17 -7.53
C SER A 120 -18.09 -12.10 -8.52
N GLY A 121 -17.68 -10.84 -8.33
CA GLY A 121 -18.16 -9.70 -9.11
C GLY A 121 -19.58 -9.22 -8.72
N SER A 122 -20.17 -9.80 -7.69
CA SER A 122 -21.51 -9.41 -7.20
C SER A 122 -21.39 -8.26 -6.20
N LYS A 123 -21.72 -7.04 -6.64
CA LYS A 123 -21.79 -5.87 -5.75
C LYS A 123 -22.74 -6.13 -4.58
N SER A 124 -23.92 -6.70 -4.84
CA SER A 124 -24.90 -6.99 -3.79
C SER A 124 -24.39 -7.96 -2.72
N ARG A 125 -23.59 -8.97 -3.09
CA ARG A 125 -22.93 -9.83 -2.10
C ARG A 125 -21.85 -9.07 -1.33
N LEU A 126 -21.08 -8.22 -2.00
CA LEU A 126 -20.03 -7.44 -1.36
C LEU A 126 -20.61 -6.39 -0.38
N ASP A 127 -21.75 -5.79 -0.71
CA ASP A 127 -22.52 -4.88 0.16
C ASP A 127 -22.95 -5.53 1.48
N LEU A 128 -23.01 -6.87 1.56
CA LEU A 128 -23.29 -7.57 2.81
C LEU A 128 -22.09 -7.58 3.77
N TYR A 129 -20.86 -7.47 3.26
CA TYR A 129 -19.63 -7.62 4.04
C TYR A 129 -18.85 -6.31 4.22
N ALA A 130 -18.99 -5.37 3.30
CA ALA A 130 -18.24 -4.12 3.30
C ALA A 130 -19.17 -2.91 3.35
N ASN A 131 -18.74 -1.87 4.07
CA ASN A 131 -19.41 -0.58 4.00
C ASN A 131 -19.28 0.03 2.58
N GLN A 132 -20.07 1.08 2.29
CA GLN A 132 -20.10 1.64 0.93
C GLN A 132 -18.78 2.25 0.46
N ALA A 133 -17.95 2.76 1.38
CA ALA A 133 -16.62 3.28 1.05
C ALA A 133 -15.68 2.16 0.57
N ALA A 134 -15.61 1.06 1.31
CA ALA A 134 -14.82 -0.11 0.95
C ALA A 134 -15.36 -0.79 -0.33
N VAL A 135 -16.69 -0.87 -0.51
CA VAL A 135 -17.31 -1.37 -1.75
C VAL A 135 -16.85 -0.54 -2.96
N ALA A 136 -16.84 0.79 -2.87
CA ALA A 136 -16.39 1.66 -3.95
C ALA A 136 -14.93 1.39 -4.33
N GLN A 137 -14.05 1.21 -3.33
CA GLN A 137 -12.64 0.85 -3.56
C GLN A 137 -12.53 -0.50 -4.28
N PHE A 138 -13.18 -1.56 -3.79
CA PHE A 138 -13.19 -2.87 -4.45
C PHE A 138 -13.65 -2.80 -5.91
N MET A 139 -14.75 -2.10 -6.18
CA MET A 139 -15.31 -2.00 -7.53
C MET A 139 -14.40 -1.21 -8.48
N GLY A 140 -13.66 -0.22 -7.97
CA GLY A 140 -12.66 0.52 -8.74
C GLY A 140 -11.49 -0.33 -9.26
N HIS A 141 -11.22 -1.47 -8.63
CA HIS A 141 -10.13 -2.37 -9.01
C HIS A 141 -10.55 -3.52 -9.95
N GLY A 142 -11.84 -3.63 -10.29
CA GLY A 142 -12.37 -4.73 -11.11
C GLY A 142 -12.33 -6.09 -10.39
N LYS A 143 -12.56 -7.18 -11.13
CA LYS A 143 -12.64 -8.54 -10.58
C LYS A 143 -11.24 -9.14 -10.34
N PRO A 144 -10.91 -9.61 -9.12
CA PRO A 144 -9.63 -10.26 -8.82
C PRO A 144 -9.65 -11.77 -9.13
N ASN A 145 -8.50 -12.42 -8.96
CA ASN A 145 -8.44 -13.88 -8.77
C ASN A 145 -9.10 -14.26 -7.43
N SER A 146 -9.78 -15.41 -7.36
CA SER A 146 -10.57 -15.83 -6.20
C SER A 146 -9.81 -16.56 -5.10
N GLN A 147 -8.58 -16.99 -5.36
CA GLN A 147 -7.83 -17.85 -4.44
C GLN A 147 -7.02 -17.02 -3.46
N TRP A 148 -7.68 -16.48 -2.43
CA TRP A 148 -7.04 -15.67 -1.40
C TRP A 148 -6.58 -16.52 -0.21
N THR A 149 -5.42 -16.18 0.34
CA THR A 149 -4.88 -16.77 1.57
C THR A 149 -4.57 -15.64 2.54
N ASN A 150 -4.99 -15.79 3.80
CA ASN A 150 -4.60 -14.85 4.86
C ASN A 150 -3.11 -15.03 5.19
N LEU A 151 -2.39 -13.92 5.27
CA LEU A 151 -0.98 -13.89 5.66
C LEU A 151 -0.86 -13.65 7.17
N ASN A 152 -1.52 -12.62 7.67
CA ASN A 152 -1.57 -12.27 9.08
C ASN A 152 -2.77 -11.37 9.39
N CYS A 153 -3.02 -11.14 10.67
CA CYS A 153 -3.96 -10.16 11.18
C CYS A 153 -3.33 -9.45 12.37
N GLU A 154 -3.54 -8.15 12.47
CA GLU A 154 -2.96 -7.27 13.50
C GLU A 154 -4.06 -6.38 14.08
N ALA A 155 -4.10 -6.27 15.41
CA ALA A 155 -5.03 -5.34 16.07
C ALA A 155 -4.62 -3.89 15.78
N GLN A 156 -5.59 -3.05 15.41
CA GLN A 156 -5.38 -1.64 15.11
C GLN A 156 -6.22 -0.79 16.06
N GLY A 157 -5.60 -0.30 17.14
CA GLY A 157 -6.25 0.60 18.09
C GLY A 157 -7.38 -0.03 18.93
N GLY A 158 -7.44 -1.36 19.03
CA GLY A 158 -8.40 -2.10 19.85
C GLY A 158 -9.82 -2.22 19.29
N THR A 159 -10.27 -1.24 18.50
CA THR A 159 -11.57 -1.26 17.82
C THR A 159 -11.52 -2.00 16.49
N HIS A 160 -10.38 -1.99 15.80
CA HIS A 160 -10.25 -2.65 14.51
C HIS A 160 -9.25 -3.80 14.53
N THR A 161 -9.43 -4.72 13.59
CA THR A 161 -8.42 -5.71 13.21
C THR A 161 -8.12 -5.57 11.71
N ALA A 162 -6.85 -5.38 11.36
CA ALA A 162 -6.40 -5.32 9.98
C ALA A 162 -5.77 -6.66 9.56
N CYS A 163 -6.28 -7.27 8.49
CA CYS A 163 -5.78 -8.53 7.97
C CYS A 163 -5.18 -8.34 6.58
N ASN A 164 -4.00 -8.92 6.35
CA ASN A 164 -3.34 -8.96 5.04
C ASN A 164 -3.61 -10.30 4.36
N TYR A 165 -3.89 -10.25 3.06
CA TYR A 165 -4.23 -11.40 2.22
C TYR A 165 -3.44 -11.35 0.93
N ARG A 166 -3.15 -12.52 0.37
CA ARG A 166 -2.48 -12.67 -0.92
C ARG A 166 -3.19 -13.71 -1.77
N ASN A 167 -3.35 -13.44 -3.06
CA ASN A 167 -3.94 -14.41 -3.98
C ASN A 167 -2.91 -15.19 -4.81
N ALA A 168 -3.38 -16.17 -5.59
CA ALA A 168 -2.53 -16.97 -6.48
C ALA A 168 -1.90 -16.16 -7.65
N HIS A 169 -2.36 -14.93 -7.88
CA HIS A 169 -1.73 -13.98 -8.81
C HIS A 169 -0.67 -13.08 -8.14
N GLY A 170 -0.50 -13.20 -6.83
CA GLY A 170 0.38 -12.34 -6.06
C GLY A 170 -0.19 -10.94 -5.84
N ASP A 171 -1.48 -10.71 -6.10
CA ASP A 171 -2.13 -9.49 -5.62
C ASP A 171 -2.18 -9.54 -4.09
N ASP A 172 -1.99 -8.39 -3.46
CA ASP A 172 -2.08 -8.22 -2.01
C ASP A 172 -3.31 -7.37 -1.68
N ALA A 173 -4.01 -7.72 -0.62
CA ALA A 173 -5.13 -6.95 -0.08
C ALA A 173 -4.96 -6.80 1.43
N ARG A 174 -5.20 -5.61 1.96
CA ARG A 174 -5.30 -5.34 3.39
C ARG A 174 -6.71 -4.86 3.69
N LEU A 175 -7.41 -5.56 4.57
CA LEU A 175 -8.78 -5.24 4.96
C LEU A 175 -8.77 -4.86 6.44
N ALA A 176 -9.33 -3.70 6.79
CA ALA A 176 -9.62 -3.35 8.17
C ALA A 176 -11.08 -3.68 8.48
N MET A 177 -11.31 -4.32 9.62
CA MET A 177 -12.63 -4.69 10.09
C MET A 177 -12.90 -4.12 11.48
N GLU A 178 -14.10 -3.59 11.68
CA GLU A 178 -14.58 -3.15 12.99
C GLU A 178 -14.91 -4.37 13.86
N ASN A 179 -14.27 -4.50 15.02
CA ASN A 179 -14.33 -5.69 15.86
C ASN A 179 -15.74 -5.93 16.41
N THR A 180 -16.51 -4.86 16.68
CA THR A 180 -17.88 -4.96 17.18
C THR A 180 -18.89 -5.41 16.12
N GLU A 181 -18.53 -5.33 14.84
CA GLU A 181 -19.38 -5.72 13.72
C GLU A 181 -19.03 -7.13 13.18
N LEU A 182 -18.02 -7.79 13.73
CA LEU A 182 -17.72 -9.19 13.38
C LEU A 182 -18.90 -10.09 13.77
N GLY A 183 -19.33 -10.95 12.84
CA GLY A 183 -20.58 -11.71 12.96
C GLY A 183 -21.82 -10.97 12.48
N HIS A 184 -21.68 -9.72 12.02
CA HIS A 184 -22.75 -8.88 11.47
C HIS A 184 -22.43 -8.41 10.04
N PRO A 185 -23.41 -7.87 9.29
CA PRO A 185 -23.14 -7.28 7.99
C PRO A 185 -22.17 -6.10 8.06
N THR A 186 -21.47 -5.81 6.96
CA THR A 186 -20.67 -4.59 6.75
C THR A 186 -19.48 -4.36 7.69
N ALA A 187 -18.91 -5.40 8.29
CA ALA A 187 -17.79 -5.25 9.23
C ALA A 187 -16.50 -4.74 8.57
N THR A 188 -16.31 -4.92 7.26
CA THR A 188 -15.14 -4.38 6.53
C THR A 188 -15.33 -2.88 6.31
N THR A 189 -14.47 -2.08 6.93
CA THR A 189 -14.58 -0.62 6.94
C THR A 189 -13.59 0.10 6.01
N ASP A 190 -12.44 -0.51 5.71
CA ASP A 190 -11.42 0.02 4.82
C ASP A 190 -10.73 -1.11 4.05
N VAL A 191 -10.30 -0.83 2.82
CA VAL A 191 -9.56 -1.76 1.98
C VAL A 191 -8.43 -1.07 1.21
N PHE A 192 -7.26 -1.68 1.26
CA PHE A 192 -6.13 -1.36 0.40
C PHE A 192 -5.84 -2.55 -0.53
N ILE A 193 -5.85 -2.32 -1.84
CA ILE A 193 -5.58 -3.34 -2.87
C ILE A 193 -4.32 -2.96 -3.63
N ASN A 194 -3.34 -3.87 -3.62
CA ASN A 194 -2.14 -3.78 -4.43
C ASN A 194 -2.15 -4.92 -5.47
N ARG A 195 -2.60 -4.61 -6.69
CA ARG A 195 -2.63 -5.58 -7.79
C ARG A 195 -1.25 -5.72 -8.44
N THR A 196 -0.94 -6.92 -8.89
CA THR A 196 0.18 -7.14 -9.81
C THR A 196 -0.08 -6.37 -11.11
N GLN A 197 0.84 -5.47 -11.47
CA GLN A 197 0.80 -4.66 -12.67
C GLN A 197 1.99 -5.02 -13.56
N TYR A 198 1.82 -4.99 -14.87
CA TYR A 198 2.90 -5.35 -15.80
C TYR A 198 3.49 -4.08 -16.41
N GLY A 199 4.75 -3.80 -16.09
CA GLY A 199 5.49 -2.69 -16.67
C GLY A 199 5.54 -2.75 -18.20
N LEU A 200 5.51 -1.58 -18.84
CA LEU A 200 5.64 -1.45 -20.30
C LEU A 200 7.10 -1.36 -20.76
N THR A 201 8.04 -1.17 -19.83
CA THR A 201 9.48 -1.10 -20.10
C THR A 201 10.22 -2.17 -19.30
N ALA A 202 11.42 -2.57 -19.78
CA ALA A 202 12.17 -3.67 -19.18
C ALA A 202 12.69 -3.36 -17.77
N ASP A 203 13.11 -2.12 -17.51
CA ASP A 203 13.54 -1.63 -16.21
C ASP A 203 12.41 -1.61 -15.18
N GLN A 204 11.23 -1.09 -15.55
CA GLN A 204 10.05 -1.13 -14.67
C GLN A 204 9.70 -2.57 -14.30
N TYR A 205 9.71 -3.46 -15.30
CA TYR A 205 9.39 -4.87 -15.11
C TYR A 205 10.36 -5.59 -14.16
N VAL A 206 11.66 -5.29 -14.25
CA VAL A 206 12.68 -5.82 -13.33
C VAL A 206 12.58 -5.19 -11.94
N SER A 207 12.29 -3.89 -11.86
CA SER A 207 12.01 -3.19 -10.60
C SER A 207 10.85 -3.83 -9.84
N ASP A 208 9.75 -4.12 -10.55
CA ASP A 208 8.55 -4.75 -9.96
C ASP A 208 8.85 -6.19 -9.49
N PHE A 209 9.68 -6.94 -10.23
CA PHE A 209 10.17 -8.25 -9.78
C PHE A 209 11.01 -8.17 -8.50
N ILE A 210 11.90 -7.18 -8.40
CA ILE A 210 12.72 -6.96 -7.21
C ILE A 210 11.85 -6.57 -6.02
N ALA A 211 10.88 -5.68 -6.20
CA ALA A 211 9.92 -5.32 -5.15
C ALA A 211 9.15 -6.56 -4.65
N ALA A 212 8.65 -7.40 -5.58
CA ALA A 212 8.01 -8.66 -5.23
C ALA A 212 8.95 -9.61 -4.46
N TRP A 213 10.25 -9.63 -4.79
CA TRP A 213 11.25 -10.43 -4.08
C TRP A 213 11.52 -9.89 -2.68
N GLN A 214 11.67 -8.57 -2.52
CA GLN A 214 11.80 -7.90 -1.22
C GLN A 214 10.61 -8.21 -0.30
N ASP A 215 9.40 -8.23 -0.86
CA ASP A 215 8.15 -8.56 -0.16
C ASP A 215 7.94 -10.07 0.07
N ARG A 216 8.89 -10.91 -0.36
CA ARG A 216 8.80 -12.38 -0.38
C ARG A 216 7.51 -12.88 -1.06
N ASN A 217 7.02 -12.14 -2.05
CA ASN A 217 5.83 -12.44 -2.82
C ASN A 217 6.18 -13.33 -4.02
N LYS A 218 6.41 -14.62 -3.74
CA LYS A 218 6.74 -15.64 -4.76
C LYS A 218 5.71 -15.65 -5.89
N GLN A 219 4.42 -15.56 -5.57
CA GLN A 219 3.34 -15.59 -6.54
C GLN A 219 3.48 -14.44 -7.55
N ARG A 220 3.75 -13.22 -7.08
CA ARG A 220 3.98 -12.06 -7.94
C ARG A 220 5.28 -12.19 -8.74
N MET A 221 6.36 -12.70 -8.14
CA MET A 221 7.60 -13.02 -8.88
C MET A 221 7.32 -13.96 -10.05
N THR A 222 6.48 -14.99 -9.87
CA THR A 222 6.08 -15.92 -10.96
C THR A 222 5.13 -15.33 -12.00
N ARG A 223 4.61 -14.12 -11.78
CA ARG A 223 3.90 -13.37 -12.83
C ARG A 223 4.85 -12.57 -13.68
N TYR A 224 5.96 -12.13 -13.11
CA TYR A 224 7.00 -11.43 -13.85
C TYR A 224 7.95 -12.37 -14.59
N SER A 225 8.31 -13.51 -13.99
CA SER A 225 9.21 -14.51 -14.56
C SER A 225 8.58 -15.89 -14.57
N THR A 226 9.27 -16.87 -15.16
CA THR A 226 8.90 -18.29 -14.97
C THR A 226 9.05 -18.73 -13.50
N SER A 227 8.37 -19.82 -13.12
CA SER A 227 8.49 -20.41 -11.78
C SER A 227 9.91 -20.87 -11.45
N SER A 228 10.68 -21.31 -12.44
CA SER A 228 12.08 -21.72 -12.25
C SER A 228 12.98 -20.54 -11.91
N ILE A 229 12.84 -19.42 -12.63
CA ILE A 229 13.57 -18.18 -12.36
C ILE A 229 13.19 -17.67 -10.97
N ALA A 230 11.91 -17.50 -10.67
CA ALA A 230 11.46 -17.03 -9.36
C ALA A 230 12.02 -17.90 -8.22
N SER A 231 12.03 -19.22 -8.40
CA SER A 231 12.57 -20.16 -7.41
C SER A 231 14.08 -20.02 -7.21
N ALA A 232 14.85 -19.68 -8.25
CA ALA A 232 16.29 -19.44 -8.15
C ALA A 232 16.68 -18.20 -7.32
N PHE A 233 15.71 -17.33 -7.03
CA PHE A 233 15.86 -16.17 -6.14
C PHE A 233 15.31 -16.41 -4.73
N LEU A 234 14.52 -17.47 -4.53
CA LEU A 234 14.06 -17.84 -3.19
C LEU A 234 15.25 -18.28 -2.33
N GLY A 235 15.29 -17.79 -1.09
CA GLY A 235 16.39 -18.06 -0.16
C GLY A 235 17.60 -17.15 -0.34
N LYS A 236 17.66 -16.36 -1.43
CA LYS A 236 18.63 -15.28 -1.58
C LYS A 236 18.10 -14.00 -0.95
N THR A 237 19.02 -13.16 -0.47
CA THR A 237 18.68 -11.82 0.03
C THR A 237 18.40 -10.91 -1.16
N ALA A 238 17.19 -10.35 -1.23
CA ALA A 238 16.87 -9.32 -2.21
C ALA A 238 17.73 -8.09 -1.97
N PRO A 239 18.19 -7.38 -3.01
CA PRO A 239 18.86 -6.10 -2.81
C PRO A 239 17.97 -5.15 -2.02
N THR A 240 18.56 -4.33 -1.15
CA THR A 240 17.85 -3.21 -0.53
C THR A 240 18.27 -1.93 -1.24
N GLY A 241 17.35 -1.01 -1.54
CA GLY A 241 17.71 0.25 -2.22
C GLY A 241 18.44 0.09 -3.57
N SER A 242 18.17 -0.98 -4.32
CA SER A 242 18.83 -1.25 -5.61
C SER A 242 18.67 -0.11 -6.61
N GLN A 243 19.70 0.07 -7.43
CA GLN A 243 19.63 0.88 -8.64
C GLN A 243 19.44 -0.03 -9.84
N VAL A 244 18.30 0.12 -10.52
CA VAL A 244 18.05 -0.51 -11.81
C VAL A 244 18.68 0.37 -12.88
N GLN A 245 19.65 -0.17 -13.60
CA GLN A 245 20.33 0.56 -14.67
C GLN A 245 19.47 0.62 -15.94
N SER A 246 19.75 1.60 -16.80
CA SER A 246 19.04 1.73 -18.08
C SER A 246 19.17 0.45 -18.93
N PRO A 247 18.07 -0.08 -19.49
CA PRO A 247 18.12 -1.32 -20.27
C PRO A 247 18.97 -1.18 -21.53
N THR A 248 19.79 -2.19 -21.82
CA THR A 248 20.54 -2.30 -23.08
C THR A 248 19.86 -3.31 -23.99
N LYS A 249 19.59 -2.95 -25.25
CA LYS A 249 18.95 -3.86 -26.20
C LYS A 249 19.95 -4.90 -26.71
N SER A 250 19.55 -6.17 -26.73
CA SER A 250 20.32 -7.29 -27.28
C SER A 250 19.40 -8.18 -28.11
N GLY A 251 19.35 -7.93 -29.42
CA GLY A 251 18.44 -8.62 -30.34
C GLY A 251 16.97 -8.33 -30.01
N SER A 252 16.19 -9.38 -29.76
CA SER A 252 14.78 -9.32 -29.35
C SER A 252 14.55 -9.18 -27.84
N ASN A 253 15.63 -9.06 -27.07
CA ASN A 253 15.59 -8.95 -25.62
C ASN A 253 16.22 -7.64 -25.14
N TRP A 254 15.88 -7.28 -23.92
CA TRP A 254 16.52 -6.24 -23.13
C TRP A 254 17.35 -6.90 -22.03
N ILE A 255 18.54 -6.35 -21.79
CA ILE A 255 19.40 -6.70 -20.67
C ILE A 255 19.30 -5.57 -19.65
N VAL A 256 18.95 -5.92 -18.42
CA VAL A 256 18.80 -4.97 -17.31
C VAL A 256 19.73 -5.39 -16.20
N GLN A 257 20.63 -4.49 -15.82
CA GLN A 257 21.55 -4.69 -14.71
C GLN A 257 21.01 -4.00 -13.46
N VAL A 258 21.21 -4.66 -12.32
CA VAL A 258 20.72 -4.21 -11.02
C VAL A 258 21.90 -4.23 -10.07
N THR A 259 22.24 -3.06 -9.55
CA THR A 259 23.29 -2.91 -8.53
C THR A 259 22.61 -2.78 -7.17
N GLY A 260 22.85 -3.76 -6.28
CA GLY A 260 22.28 -3.74 -4.95
C GLY A 260 22.99 -2.75 -4.02
N LEU A 261 22.23 -2.15 -3.10
CA LEU A 261 22.76 -1.29 -2.04
C LEU A 261 22.56 -1.92 -0.63
N PRO A 262 23.44 -1.64 0.34
CA PRO A 262 24.75 -1.00 0.16
C PRO A 262 25.64 -1.79 -0.81
N LEU A 263 26.62 -1.12 -1.40
CA LEU A 263 27.57 -1.76 -2.33
C LEU A 263 28.11 -3.05 -1.69
N GLY A 264 27.97 -4.17 -2.39
CA GLY A 264 28.28 -5.50 -1.88
C GLY A 264 27.07 -6.38 -1.58
N SER A 265 25.83 -5.87 -1.70
CA SER A 265 24.64 -6.73 -1.57
C SER A 265 24.39 -7.64 -2.78
N GLY A 266 25.24 -7.58 -3.80
CA GLY A 266 25.16 -8.34 -5.05
C GLY A 266 24.86 -7.46 -6.27
N ASN A 267 25.27 -7.94 -7.43
CA ASN A 267 24.84 -7.44 -8.74
C ASN A 267 24.00 -8.52 -9.41
N TRP A 268 23.01 -8.13 -10.18
CA TRP A 268 22.19 -9.06 -10.94
C TRP A 268 21.98 -8.58 -12.36
N THR A 269 21.95 -9.53 -13.27
CA THR A 269 21.60 -9.30 -14.67
C THR A 269 20.33 -10.06 -14.99
N PHE A 270 19.35 -9.35 -15.56
CA PHE A 270 18.08 -9.88 -16.02
C PHE A 270 17.97 -9.74 -17.55
N THR A 271 17.40 -10.76 -18.17
CA THR A 271 17.00 -10.73 -19.58
C THR A 271 15.49 -10.63 -19.66
N VAL A 272 14.99 -9.63 -20.39
CA VAL A 272 13.57 -9.35 -20.55
C VAL A 272 13.18 -9.45 -22.03
N SER A 273 12.16 -10.23 -22.34
CA SER A 273 11.66 -10.39 -23.70
C SER A 273 10.84 -9.17 -24.11
N ALA A 274 11.26 -8.47 -25.18
CA ALA A 274 10.59 -7.26 -25.64
C ALA A 274 9.14 -7.52 -26.09
N SER A 275 8.86 -8.69 -26.68
CA SER A 275 7.53 -9.08 -27.15
C SER A 275 6.55 -9.46 -26.04
N LYS A 276 7.02 -9.54 -24.78
CA LYS A 276 6.20 -9.90 -23.61
C LYS A 276 5.98 -8.74 -22.64
N LEU A 277 6.52 -7.56 -22.90
CA LEU A 277 6.28 -6.37 -22.08
C LEU A 277 4.79 -6.04 -22.02
N GLY A 278 4.32 -5.55 -20.86
CA GLY A 278 2.90 -5.35 -20.58
C GLY A 278 2.09 -6.63 -20.31
N GLY A 279 2.69 -7.82 -20.46
CA GLY A 279 2.08 -9.11 -20.12
C GLY A 279 2.85 -9.85 -19.04
N GLY A 280 2.46 -11.08 -18.74
CA GLY A 280 3.17 -11.94 -17.78
C GLY A 280 4.40 -12.63 -18.37
N ASN A 281 5.31 -13.05 -17.50
CA ASN A 281 6.52 -13.83 -17.83
C ASN A 281 7.48 -13.14 -18.81
N ALA A 282 7.62 -11.81 -18.76
CA ALA A 282 8.56 -11.09 -19.61
C ALA A 282 10.03 -11.34 -19.21
N ILE A 283 10.33 -11.61 -17.94
CA ILE A 283 11.70 -11.98 -17.51
C ILE A 283 11.97 -13.44 -17.92
N THR A 284 12.93 -13.64 -18.81
CA THR A 284 13.30 -14.94 -19.39
C THR A 284 14.61 -15.50 -18.85
N ALA A 285 15.43 -14.67 -18.21
CA ALA A 285 16.59 -15.12 -17.44
C ALA A 285 16.90 -14.11 -16.31
N GLY A 286 17.53 -14.59 -15.26
CA GLY A 286 18.05 -13.78 -14.17
C GLY A 286 19.20 -14.50 -13.49
N LYS A 287 20.31 -13.81 -13.27
CA LYS A 287 21.48 -14.36 -12.57
C LYS A 287 22.07 -13.33 -11.62
N ALA A 288 22.72 -13.82 -10.57
CA ALA A 288 23.68 -13.00 -9.83
C ALA A 288 24.97 -12.95 -10.64
N ASP A 289 25.60 -11.78 -10.68
CA ASP A 289 26.90 -11.56 -11.31
C ASP A 289 28.04 -11.73 -10.29
#